data_AF-A0A154W356-F1
#
_entry.id   AF-A0A154W356-F1
#
_cell.length_a   1.000
_cell.length_b   1.000
_cell.length_c   1.000
_cell.angle_alpha   90.00
_cell.angle_beta   90.00
_cell.angle_gamma   90.00
#
_symmetry.space_group_name_H-M   'P 1'
#
loop_
_entity.id
_entity.type
_entity.pdbx_description
1 polymer ?
#
loop_
_entity_poly.entity_id
_entity_poly.type
_entity_poly.pdbx_seq_one_letter_code
_entity_poly.pdbx_strand_id
1 'polypeptide(L)'
;MTAAELQEKLTALQATLDRMADAAGRGEPVDLSLISGDVESLCGRVLTLSAPEARALLPGMQRAIGQLDRLAQTLRDRQSETEAAEEKAARLHAARAYGKAYR
;
A
#
# COMPACT_ATOMS: atom_id res chain seq x y z
N MET A 1 0.91 -6.62 26.40
CA MET A 1 0.43 -7.24 25.15
C MET A 1 1.18 -8.56 24.99
N THR A 2 0.47 -9.68 24.96
CA THR A 2 1.03 -11.03 24.83
C THR A 2 1.39 -11.33 23.38
N ALA A 3 2.17 -12.38 23.13
CA ALA A 3 2.47 -12.85 21.77
C ALA A 3 1.19 -13.19 20.97
N ALA A 4 0.15 -13.69 21.64
CA ALA A 4 -1.15 -14.01 21.02
C ALA A 4 -1.88 -12.73 20.55
N GLU A 5 -1.96 -11.71 21.41
CA GLU A 5 -2.55 -10.41 21.03
C GLU A 5 -1.76 -9.75 19.89
N LEU A 6 -0.44 -9.96 19.85
CA LEU A 6 0.41 -9.45 18.77
C LEU A 6 0.14 -10.18 17.45
N GLN A 7 -0.07 -11.49 17.49
CA GLN A 7 -0.45 -12.30 16.35
C GLN A 7 -1.83 -11.90 15.80
N GLU A 8 -2.79 -11.61 16.65
CA GLU A 8 -4.11 -11.10 16.24
C GLU A 8 -4.00 -9.73 15.56
N LYS A 9 -3.25 -8.81 16.15
CA LYS A 9 -2.98 -7.49 15.53
C LYS A 9 -2.29 -7.62 14.17
N LEU A 10 -1.32 -8.52 14.06
CA LEU A 10 -0.64 -8.80 12.81
C LEU A 10 -1.60 -9.36 11.75
N THR A 11 -2.48 -10.28 12.14
CA THR A 11 -3.52 -10.85 11.25
C THR A 11 -4.50 -9.77 10.78
N ALA A 12 -4.92 -8.88 11.69
CA ALA A 12 -5.79 -7.76 11.36
C ALA A 12 -5.12 -6.77 10.40
N LEU A 13 -3.83 -6.46 10.62
CA LEU A 13 -3.04 -5.63 9.70
C LEU A 13 -2.99 -6.26 8.31
N GLN A 14 -2.68 -7.55 8.22
CA GLN A 14 -2.62 -8.28 6.94
C GLN A 14 -3.96 -8.21 6.17
N ALA A 15 -5.08 -8.38 6.86
CA ALA A 15 -6.41 -8.26 6.25
C ALA A 15 -6.74 -6.83 5.80
N THR A 16 -6.23 -5.82 6.51
CA THR A 16 -6.36 -4.42 6.08
C THR A 16 -5.49 -4.14 4.86
N LEU A 17 -4.25 -4.64 4.81
CA LEU A 17 -3.36 -4.50 3.66
C LEU A 17 -3.94 -5.15 2.39
N ASP A 18 -4.52 -6.35 2.50
CA ASP A 18 -5.18 -7.00 1.37
C ASP A 18 -6.35 -6.16 0.83
N ARG A 19 -7.21 -5.64 1.73
CA ARG A 19 -8.33 -4.76 1.34
C ARG A 19 -7.86 -3.47 0.66
N MET A 20 -6.78 -2.87 1.16
CA MET A 20 -6.18 -1.67 0.57
C MET A 20 -5.56 -1.95 -0.80
N ALA A 21 -4.90 -3.10 -0.97
CA ALA A 21 -4.35 -3.51 -2.25
C ALA A 21 -5.46 -3.74 -3.29
N ASP A 22 -6.57 -4.36 -2.89
CA ASP A 22 -7.73 -4.56 -3.76
C ASP A 22 -8.39 -3.22 -4.13
N ALA A 23 -8.53 -2.29 -3.17
CA ALA A 23 -9.07 -0.95 -3.40
C ALA A 23 -8.18 -0.16 -4.39
N ALA A 24 -6.86 -0.12 -4.14
CA ALA A 24 -5.90 0.49 -5.07
C ALA A 24 -5.95 -0.18 -6.46
N GLY A 25 -6.11 -1.50 -6.49
CA GLY A 25 -6.29 -2.28 -7.71
C GLY A 25 -7.55 -1.92 -8.49
N ARG A 26 -8.59 -1.38 -7.84
CA ARG A 26 -9.80 -0.83 -8.50
C ARG A 26 -9.71 0.66 -8.83
N GLY A 27 -8.61 1.33 -8.46
CA GLY A 27 -8.46 2.78 -8.59
C GLY A 27 -9.20 3.57 -7.52
N GLU A 28 -9.62 2.92 -6.43
CA GLU A 28 -10.21 3.59 -5.27
C GLU A 28 -9.12 4.27 -4.43
N PRO A 29 -9.41 5.43 -3.83
CA PRO A 29 -8.46 6.09 -2.93
C PRO A 29 -8.22 5.24 -1.68
N VAL A 30 -6.96 5.18 -1.26
CA VAL A 30 -6.51 4.41 -0.10
C VAL A 30 -5.91 5.35 0.95
N ASP A 31 -6.35 5.21 2.20
CA ASP A 31 -5.83 5.97 3.33
C ASP A 31 -4.74 5.20 4.10
N LEU A 32 -3.47 5.50 3.80
CA LEU A 32 -2.30 4.87 4.44
C LEU A 32 -2.09 5.32 5.89
N SER A 33 -2.76 6.38 6.35
CA SER A 33 -2.62 6.85 7.74
C SER A 33 -3.15 5.81 8.74
N LEU A 34 -4.13 5.01 8.33
CA LEU A 34 -4.75 3.96 9.14
C LEU A 34 -3.81 2.81 9.49
N ILE A 35 -2.77 2.56 8.68
CA ILE A 35 -1.85 1.43 8.89
C ILE A 35 -0.51 1.84 9.50
N SER A 36 -0.11 3.10 9.39
CA SER A 36 1.21 3.56 9.85
C SER A 36 1.36 3.39 11.36
N GLY A 37 0.35 3.79 12.14
CA GLY A 37 0.35 3.61 13.60
C GLY A 37 0.33 2.14 14.03
N ASP A 38 -0.35 1.27 13.28
CA ASP A 38 -0.39 -0.16 13.56
C ASP A 38 0.95 -0.85 13.29
N VAL A 39 1.63 -0.47 12.19
CA VAL A 39 2.96 -0.97 11.84
C VAL A 39 3.99 -0.51 12.87
N GLU A 40 4.05 0.78 13.21
CA GLU A 40 4.94 1.28 14.26
C GLU A 40 4.68 0.58 15.60
N SER A 41 3.40 0.37 15.91
CA SER A 41 2.98 -0.34 17.10
C SER A 41 3.54 -1.77 17.13
N LEU A 42 3.35 -2.53 16.06
CA LEU A 42 3.82 -3.90 15.93
C LEU A 42 5.36 -3.96 16.02
N CYS A 43 6.06 -3.13 15.25
CA CYS A 43 7.52 -3.09 15.21
C CYS A 43 8.12 -2.79 16.59
N GLY A 44 7.58 -1.80 17.31
CA GLY A 44 8.09 -1.46 18.65
C GLY A 44 7.88 -2.58 19.68
N ARG A 45 6.83 -3.39 19.52
CA ARG A 45 6.48 -4.43 20.50
C ARG A 45 7.21 -5.74 20.22
N VAL A 46 7.48 -6.08 18.96
CA VAL A 46 8.31 -7.23 18.59
C VAL A 46 9.69 -7.18 19.25
N LEU A 47 10.27 -6.00 19.40
CA LEU A 47 11.57 -5.80 20.06
C LEU A 47 11.59 -6.19 21.55
N THR A 48 10.41 -6.29 22.17
CA THR A 48 10.26 -6.62 23.59
C THR A 48 9.97 -8.10 23.85
N LEU A 49 9.79 -8.90 22.80
CA LEU A 49 9.45 -10.32 22.91
C LEU A 49 10.67 -11.18 23.22
N SER A 50 10.43 -12.33 23.85
CA SER A 50 11.46 -13.36 23.97
C SER A 50 11.80 -13.96 22.59
N ALA A 51 13.00 -14.53 22.45
CA ALA A 51 13.45 -15.13 21.19
C ALA A 51 12.50 -16.24 20.65
N PRO A 52 11.88 -17.10 21.48
CA PRO A 52 10.87 -18.05 21.00
C PRO A 52 9.61 -17.38 20.44
N GLU A 53 9.09 -16.36 21.12
CA GLU A 53 7.88 -15.64 20.71
C GLU A 53 8.11 -14.86 19.41
N ALA A 54 9.26 -14.19 19.30
CA ALA A 54 9.63 -13.48 18.08
C ALA A 54 9.75 -14.43 16.86
N ARG A 55 10.32 -15.63 17.06
CA ARG A 55 10.40 -16.66 16.01
C ARG A 55 9.02 -17.14 15.56
N ALA A 56 8.06 -17.25 16.47
CA ALA A 56 6.70 -17.67 16.15
C ALA A 56 5.97 -16.66 15.25
N LEU A 57 6.26 -15.36 15.41
CA LEU A 57 5.65 -14.28 14.62
C LEU A 57 6.31 -14.07 13.25
N LEU A 58 7.53 -14.57 13.06
CA LEU A 58 8.34 -14.33 11.87
C LEU A 58 7.62 -14.62 10.54
N PRO A 59 6.90 -15.75 10.37
CA PRO A 59 6.20 -16.03 9.12
C PRO A 59 5.08 -15.01 8.84
N GLY A 60 4.38 -14.57 9.87
CA GLY A 60 3.36 -13.53 9.75
C GLY A 60 3.96 -12.18 9.37
N MET A 61 5.11 -11.82 9.96
CA MET A 61 5.79 -10.57 9.63
C MET A 61 6.29 -10.56 8.18
N GLN A 62 6.87 -11.68 7.71
CA GLN A 62 7.29 -11.84 6.32
C GLN A 62 6.12 -11.69 5.35
N ARG A 63 4.95 -12.26 5.68
CA ARG A 63 3.73 -12.09 4.89
C ARG A 63 3.28 -10.63 4.84
N ALA A 64 3.27 -9.93 5.97
CA ALA A 64 2.87 -8.52 6.02
C ALA A 64 3.81 -7.62 5.20
N ILE A 65 5.12 -7.89 5.22
CA ILE A 65 6.10 -7.20 4.37
C ILE A 65 5.78 -7.42 2.89
N GLY A 66 5.54 -8.67 2.47
CA GLY A 66 5.18 -8.95 1.07
C GLY A 66 3.87 -8.29 0.63
N GLN A 67 2.91 -8.12 1.53
CA GLN A 67 1.67 -7.38 1.26
C GLN A 67 1.91 -5.88 1.13
N LEU A 68 2.76 -5.29 1.98
CA LEU A 68 3.18 -3.89 1.86
C LEU A 68 3.92 -3.64 0.53
N ASP A 69 4.80 -4.54 0.12
CA ASP A 69 5.51 -4.44 -1.17
C ASP A 69 4.53 -4.50 -2.35
N ARG A 70 3.56 -5.43 -2.30
CA ARG A 70 2.50 -5.49 -3.32
C ARG A 70 1.67 -4.22 -3.37
N LEU A 71 1.24 -3.70 -2.21
CA LEU A 71 0.48 -2.46 -2.14
C LEU A 71 1.28 -1.28 -2.72
N ALA A 72 2.55 -1.16 -2.36
CA ALA A 72 3.45 -0.13 -2.86
C ALA A 72 3.61 -0.21 -4.40
N GLN A 73 3.74 -1.43 -4.94
CA GLN A 73 3.81 -1.64 -6.38
C GLN A 73 2.50 -1.23 -7.08
N THR A 74 1.35 -1.67 -6.57
CA THR A 74 0.03 -1.30 -7.12
C THR A 74 -0.16 0.22 -7.15
N LEU A 75 0.21 0.92 -6.07
CA LEU A 75 0.11 2.38 -6.00
C LEU A 75 1.02 3.06 -7.03
N ARG A 76 2.25 2.56 -7.22
CA ARG A 76 3.19 3.08 -8.21
C ARG A 76 2.71 2.87 -9.64
N ASP A 77 2.16 1.70 -9.93
CA ASP A 77 1.59 1.39 -11.25
C ASP A 77 0.43 2.35 -11.58
N ARG A 78 -0.45 2.60 -10.62
CA ARG A 78 -1.58 3.54 -10.77
C ARG A 78 -1.14 4.99 -10.94
N GLN A 79 -0.12 5.42 -10.20
CA GLN A 79 0.45 6.75 -10.39
C GLN A 79 1.01 6.91 -11.81
N SER A 80 1.74 5.91 -12.30
CA SER A 80 2.32 5.91 -13.64
C SER A 80 1.24 5.95 -14.75
N GLU A 81 0.14 5.21 -14.56
CA GLU A 81 -1.02 5.26 -15.46
C GLU A 81 -1.68 6.64 -15.49
N THR A 82 -1.79 7.28 -14.33
CA THR A 82 -2.38 8.62 -14.20
C THR A 82 -1.53 9.66 -14.93
N GLU A 83 -0.22 9.65 -14.70
CA GLU A 83 0.74 10.54 -15.38
C GLU A 83 0.69 10.36 -16.91
N ALA A 84 0.64 9.12 -17.39
CA ALA A 84 0.53 8.84 -18.83
C ALA A 84 -0.80 9.33 -19.43
N ALA A 85 -1.90 9.22 -18.69
CA ALA A 85 -3.21 9.71 -19.13
C ALA A 85 -3.26 11.25 -19.19
N GLU A 86 -2.66 11.93 -18.22
CA GLU A 86 -2.52 13.39 -18.20
C GLU A 86 -1.67 13.89 -19.37
N GLU A 87 -0.55 13.23 -19.65
CA GLU A 87 0.30 13.59 -20.79
C GLU A 87 -0.47 13.43 -22.12
N LYS A 88 -1.21 12.33 -22.28
CA LYS A 88 -2.06 12.10 -23.46
C LYS A 88 -3.14 13.17 -23.59
N ALA A 89 -3.78 13.55 -22.49
CA ALA A 89 -4.77 14.63 -22.47
C ALA A 89 -4.14 15.97 -22.87
N ALA A 90 -2.99 16.32 -22.31
CA ALA A 90 -2.25 17.55 -22.66
C ALA A 90 -1.88 17.60 -24.14
N ARG A 91 -1.37 16.50 -24.70
CA ARG A 91 -1.08 16.38 -26.15
C ARG A 91 -2.33 16.57 -27.01
N LEU A 92 -3.47 15.98 -26.62
CA LEU A 92 -4.75 16.15 -27.32
C LEU A 92 -5.26 17.59 -27.25
N HIS A 93 -5.12 18.25 -26.10
CA HIS A 93 -5.46 19.66 -25.92
C HIS A 93 -4.59 20.57 -26.80
N ALA A 94 -3.27 20.35 -26.81
CA ALA A 94 -2.34 21.10 -27.66
C ALA A 94 -2.64 20.90 -29.15
N ALA A 95 -2.86 19.66 -29.60
CA ALA A 95 -3.21 19.37 -30.99
C ALA A 95 -4.50 20.07 -31.43
N ARG A 96 -5.52 20.17 -30.55
CA ARG A 96 -6.77 20.90 -30.82
C ARG A 96 -6.56 22.41 -30.87
N ALA A 97 -5.74 22.98 -29.98
CA ALA A 97 -5.47 24.42 -29.94
C ALA A 97 -4.68 24.88 -31.18
N TYR A 98 -3.60 24.18 -31.53
CA TYR A 98 -2.75 24.56 -32.67
C TYR A 98 -3.32 24.10 -34.02
N GLY A 99 -4.03 22.98 -34.08
CA GLY A 99 -4.69 22.50 -35.30
C GLY A 99 -5.86 23.39 -35.76
N LYS A 100 -6.44 24.19 -34.87
CA LYS A 100 -7.51 25.15 -35.20
C LYS A 100 -6.97 26.53 -35.61
N ALA A 101 -5.71 26.83 -35.29
CA ALA A 101 -5.07 28.11 -35.59
C ALA A 101 -4.46 28.20 -37.02
N TYR A 102 -4.44 27.08 -37.76
CA TYR A 102 -3.83 26.97 -39.09
C TYR A 102 -4.84 26.68 -40.22
N ARG A 103 -6.13 26.97 -40.00
CA ARG A 103 -7.17 26.86 -41.03
C ARG A 103 -7.79 28.22 -41.34
#